data_AF-A0A3P7IWQ2-F1
#
_entry.id   AF-A0A3P7IWQ2-F1
#
_cell.length_a   1.000
_cell.length_b   1.000
_cell.length_c   1.000
_cell.angle_alpha   90.00
_cell.angle_beta   90.00
_cell.angle_gamma   90.00
#
_symmetry.space_group_name_H-M   'P 1'
#
loop_
_entity.id
_entity.type
_entity.pdbx_description
1 polymer ?
#
loop_
_entity_poly.entity_id
_entity_poly.type
_entity_poly.pdbx_seq_one_letter_code
_entity_poly.pdbx_strand_id
1 'polypeptide(L)'
;MATVAAKVLETPESAIEYAITNPRILNVSEMLTQPNIQALQQTNPTLYKTLEVFAYGTLKDLPEGVKLPSAALCKLQQLSLITLAATSTSNRQLSYTDVMQYLGIKSIRELEDVVIDAIYNKLIKARLDSKGQFIEVRAVY
;
A
#
# COMPACT_ATOMS: atom_id res chain seq x y z
N MET A 1 -26.35 -16.51 14.43
CA MET A 1 -25.38 -15.41 14.61
C MET A 1 -24.70 -15.10 13.26
N ALA A 2 -25.44 -14.65 12.23
CA ALA A 2 -24.91 -14.50 10.86
C ALA A 2 -25.43 -13.24 10.14
N THR A 3 -25.79 -12.19 10.89
CA THR A 3 -26.50 -11.01 10.34
C THR A 3 -25.63 -9.75 10.23
N VAL A 4 -24.39 -9.77 10.73
CA VAL A 4 -23.53 -8.58 10.73
C VAL A 4 -22.68 -8.45 9.45
N ALA A 5 -22.28 -9.56 8.82
CA ALA A 5 -21.37 -9.51 7.67
C ALA A 5 -22.01 -8.92 6.38
N ALA A 6 -23.32 -9.06 6.20
CA ALA A 6 -24.02 -8.54 5.02
C ALA A 6 -24.29 -7.02 5.09
N LYS A 7 -24.24 -6.42 6.29
CA LYS A 7 -24.55 -5.01 6.52
C LYS A 7 -23.34 -4.08 6.41
N VAL A 8 -22.14 -4.64 6.54
CA VAL A 8 -20.86 -3.90 6.49
C VAL A 8 -20.51 -3.41 5.08
N LEU A 9 -21.26 -3.78 4.03
CA LEU A 9 -21.05 -3.28 2.67
C LEU A 9 -22.02 -2.13 2.28
N GLU A 10 -22.86 -1.64 3.19
CA GLU A 10 -23.83 -0.58 2.88
C GLU A 10 -23.22 0.84 2.90
N THR A 11 -22.09 1.06 3.58
CA THR A 11 -21.46 2.39 3.68
C THR A 11 -20.13 2.45 2.93
N PRO A 12 -19.81 3.60 2.30
CA PRO A 12 -18.56 3.77 1.57
C PRO A 12 -17.33 3.66 2.50
N GLU A 13 -17.47 3.98 3.78
CA GLU A 13 -16.41 3.90 4.79
C GLU A 13 -15.95 2.45 5.01
N SER A 14 -16.91 1.53 5.18
CA SER A 14 -16.60 0.12 5.40
C SER A 14 -16.11 -0.57 4.13
N ALA A 15 -16.57 -0.15 2.95
CA ALA A 15 -16.00 -0.60 1.68
C ALA A 15 -14.54 -0.17 1.54
N ILE A 16 -14.19 1.07 1.93
CA ILE A 16 -12.80 1.53 1.99
C ILE A 16 -12.02 0.70 2.99
N GLU A 17 -12.52 0.52 4.21
CA GLU A 17 -11.84 -0.24 5.25
C GLU A 17 -11.55 -1.67 4.79
N TYR A 18 -12.52 -2.33 4.14
CA TYR A 18 -12.32 -3.63 3.53
C TYR A 18 -11.25 -3.59 2.42
N ALA A 19 -11.31 -2.59 1.54
CA ALA A 19 -10.36 -2.46 0.43
C ALA A 19 -8.92 -2.15 0.90
N ILE A 20 -8.73 -1.34 1.93
CA ILE A 20 -7.41 -1.03 2.51
C ILE A 20 -6.88 -2.19 3.35
N THR A 21 -7.76 -2.96 3.99
CA THR A 21 -7.37 -4.12 4.83
C THR A 21 -7.09 -5.35 3.99
N ASN A 22 -7.69 -5.46 2.80
CA ASN A 22 -7.53 -6.64 1.94
C ASN A 22 -6.26 -6.52 1.07
N PRO A 23 -5.23 -7.35 1.30
CA PRO A 23 -3.98 -7.30 0.55
C PRO A 23 -4.13 -7.73 -0.92
N ARG A 24 -5.22 -8.41 -1.29
CA ARG A 24 -5.48 -8.80 -2.69
C ARG A 24 -5.97 -7.64 -3.54
N ILE A 25 -6.58 -6.63 -2.92
CA ILE A 25 -7.10 -5.46 -3.63
C ILE A 25 -5.98 -4.43 -3.64
N LEU A 26 -5.19 -4.37 -4.69
CA LEU A 26 -4.10 -3.39 -4.80
C LEU A 26 -4.57 -2.11 -5.50
N ASN A 27 -5.43 -2.27 -6.50
CA ASN A 27 -6.03 -1.15 -7.20
C ASN A 27 -7.31 -0.70 -6.50
N VAL A 28 -7.29 0.50 -5.89
CA VAL A 28 -8.48 1.15 -5.33
C VAL A 28 -8.90 2.41 -6.09
N SER A 29 -8.22 2.71 -7.20
CA SER A 29 -8.52 3.85 -8.06
C SER A 29 -9.94 3.81 -8.63
N GLU A 30 -10.41 2.62 -9.00
CA GLU A 30 -11.79 2.41 -9.47
C GLU A 30 -12.83 2.74 -8.40
N MET A 31 -12.51 2.59 -7.11
CA MET A 31 -13.41 2.96 -6.02
C MET A 31 -13.57 4.48 -5.91
N LEU A 32 -12.51 5.26 -6.13
CA LEU A 32 -12.61 6.74 -6.13
C LEU A 32 -13.55 7.28 -7.21
N THR A 33 -13.80 6.49 -8.25
CA THR A 33 -14.72 6.86 -9.33
C THR A 33 -16.19 6.68 -8.90
N GLN A 34 -16.45 5.97 -7.80
CA GLN A 34 -17.81 5.75 -7.31
C GLN A 34 -18.37 7.00 -6.60
N PRO A 35 -19.63 7.39 -6.87
CA PRO A 35 -20.25 8.57 -6.26
C PRO A 35 -20.36 8.46 -4.73
N ASN A 36 -20.50 7.24 -4.20
CA ASN A 36 -20.54 6.97 -2.76
C ASN A 36 -19.23 7.37 -2.06
N ILE A 37 -18.09 7.18 -2.74
CA ILE A 37 -16.77 7.52 -2.22
C ILE A 37 -16.53 9.03 -2.35
N GLN A 38 -17.01 9.66 -3.43
CA GLN A 38 -16.92 11.12 -3.57
C GLN A 38 -17.71 11.87 -2.49
N ALA A 39 -18.85 11.31 -2.04
CA ALA A 39 -19.58 11.88 -0.90
C ALA A 39 -18.74 11.96 0.39
N LEU A 40 -17.74 11.09 0.55
CA LEU A 40 -16.81 11.13 1.69
C LEU A 40 -15.92 12.37 1.71
N GLN A 41 -15.74 13.07 0.60
CA GLN A 41 -15.03 14.35 0.61
C GLN A 41 -15.70 15.37 1.55
N GLN A 42 -17.03 15.28 1.70
CA GLN A 42 -17.80 16.19 2.56
C GLN A 42 -17.97 15.65 3.98
N THR A 43 -18.16 14.34 4.15
CA THR A 43 -18.38 13.75 5.49
C THR A 43 -17.08 13.42 6.22
N ASN A 44 -16.08 12.88 5.51
CA ASN A 44 -14.82 12.42 6.09
C ASN A 44 -13.64 12.64 5.11
N PRO A 45 -13.20 13.90 4.94
CA PRO A 45 -12.16 14.25 3.96
C PRO A 45 -10.84 13.53 4.21
N THR A 46 -10.52 13.20 5.46
CA THR A 46 -9.33 12.45 5.84
C THR A 46 -9.32 11.03 5.27
N LEU A 47 -10.46 10.33 5.33
CA LEU A 47 -10.61 8.99 4.78
C LEU A 47 -10.54 9.01 3.25
N TYR A 48 -11.18 10.00 2.61
CA TYR A 48 -11.09 10.19 1.16
C TYR A 48 -9.64 10.44 0.72
N LYS A 49 -8.93 11.34 1.41
CA LYS A 49 -7.52 11.63 1.12
C LYS A 49 -6.64 10.39 1.29
N THR A 50 -6.91 9.59 2.31
CA THR A 50 -6.24 8.31 2.52
C THR A 50 -6.45 7.40 1.31
N LEU A 51 -7.70 7.19 0.88
CA LEU A 51 -7.98 6.33 -0.28
C LEU A 51 -7.32 6.86 -1.57
N GLU A 52 -7.32 8.18 -1.77
CA GLU A 52 -6.63 8.86 -2.87
C GLU A 52 -5.13 8.53 -2.88
N VAL A 53 -4.48 8.53 -1.72
CA VAL A 53 -3.08 8.13 -1.56
C VAL A 53 -2.88 6.64 -1.89
N PHE A 54 -3.81 5.77 -1.51
CA PHE A 54 -3.73 4.35 -1.89
C PHE A 54 -3.95 4.11 -3.38
N ALA A 55 -4.68 4.97 -4.08
CA ALA A 55 -4.94 4.84 -5.50
C ALA A 55 -3.83 5.40 -6.39
N TYR A 56 -3.27 6.55 -6.00
CA TYR A 56 -2.38 7.33 -6.87
C TYR A 56 -1.12 7.85 -6.17
N GLY A 57 -1.07 7.78 -4.83
CA GLY A 57 -0.01 8.36 -4.03
C GLY A 57 0.98 7.36 -3.48
N THR A 58 1.84 7.85 -2.60
CA THR A 58 2.85 7.06 -1.88
C THR A 58 2.67 7.20 -0.37
N LEU A 59 3.37 6.38 0.41
CA LEU A 59 3.34 6.47 1.88
C LEU A 59 3.68 7.88 2.40
N LYS A 60 4.43 8.68 1.63
CA LYS A 60 4.76 10.08 1.95
C LYS A 60 3.60 11.07 1.76
N ASP A 61 2.63 10.73 0.92
CA ASP A 61 1.44 11.56 0.66
C ASP A 61 0.34 11.33 1.72
N LEU A 62 0.53 10.36 2.62
CA LEU A 62 -0.43 10.05 3.66
C LEU A 62 -0.50 11.23 4.67
N PRO A 63 -1.70 11.77 4.95
CA PRO A 63 -1.84 12.88 5.89
C PRO A 63 -1.38 12.51 7.31
N GLU A 64 -0.61 13.40 7.93
CA GLU A 64 -0.11 13.24 9.31
C GLU A 64 -1.30 13.11 10.29
N GLY A 65 -1.27 12.08 11.14
CA GLY A 65 -2.31 11.81 12.14
C GLY A 65 -3.34 10.75 11.77
N VAL A 66 -3.29 10.18 10.56
CA VAL A 66 -4.13 9.03 10.20
C VAL A 66 -3.58 7.75 10.82
N LYS A 67 -4.33 7.17 11.76
CA LYS A 67 -4.08 5.82 12.26
C LYS A 67 -4.67 4.81 11.29
N LEU A 68 -3.84 4.30 10.40
CA LEU A 68 -4.20 3.15 9.57
C LEU A 68 -4.14 1.86 10.38
N PRO A 69 -5.04 0.89 10.14
CA PRO A 69 -4.85 -0.46 10.64
C PRO A 69 -3.56 -1.04 10.07
N SER A 70 -2.91 -1.94 10.81
CA SER A 70 -1.64 -2.56 10.44
C SER A 70 -1.68 -3.22 9.06
N ALA A 71 -2.81 -3.81 8.67
CA ALA A 71 -3.03 -4.38 7.34
C ALA A 71 -2.96 -3.31 6.22
N ALA A 72 -3.60 -2.16 6.42
CA ALA A 72 -3.56 -1.06 5.46
C ALA A 72 -2.16 -0.46 5.35
N LEU A 73 -1.45 -0.33 6.47
CA LEU A 73 -0.07 0.14 6.49
C LEU A 73 0.85 -0.79 5.68
N CYS A 74 0.75 -2.10 5.88
CA CYS A 74 1.51 -3.09 5.11
C CYS A 74 1.24 -2.99 3.60
N LYS A 75 -0.05 -2.84 3.22
CA LYS A 75 -0.42 -2.64 1.83
C LYS A 75 0.16 -1.34 1.25
N LEU A 76 0.11 -0.24 2.00
CA LEU A 76 0.68 1.05 1.55
C LEU A 76 2.19 0.96 1.35
N GLN A 77 2.87 0.19 2.21
CA GLN A 77 4.29 -0.13 2.07
C GLN A 77 4.57 -0.93 0.80
N GLN A 78 3.77 -1.95 0.50
CA GLN A 78 3.89 -2.72 -0.75
C GLN A 78 3.68 -1.83 -1.99
N LEU A 79 2.63 -1.00 -2.01
CA LEU A 79 2.37 -0.07 -3.12
C LEU A 79 3.52 0.95 -3.28
N SER A 80 4.02 1.48 -2.17
CA SER A 80 5.14 2.43 -2.18
C SER A 80 6.44 1.77 -2.66
N LEU A 81 6.67 0.51 -2.33
CA LEU A 81 7.79 -0.28 -2.86
C LEU A 81 7.67 -0.44 -4.37
N ILE A 82 6.48 -0.74 -4.88
CA ILE A 82 6.22 -0.89 -6.32
C ILE A 82 6.47 0.43 -7.04
N THR A 83 5.97 1.55 -6.51
CA THR A 83 6.19 2.88 -7.09
C THR A 83 7.66 3.27 -7.07
N LEU A 84 8.37 2.97 -5.98
CA LEU A 84 9.81 3.22 -5.87
C LEU A 84 10.62 2.33 -6.84
N ALA A 85 10.26 1.06 -6.94
CA ALA A 85 10.81 0.12 -7.91
C ALA A 85 10.56 0.56 -9.37
N ALA A 86 9.39 1.14 -9.66
CA ALA A 86 9.04 1.64 -10.98
C ALA A 86 9.78 2.95 -11.33
N THR A 87 9.94 3.85 -10.37
CA THR A 87 10.65 5.13 -10.54
C THR A 87 12.17 4.95 -10.63
N SER A 88 12.75 3.92 -10.02
CA SER A 88 14.19 3.60 -10.09
C SER A 88 14.66 2.95 -11.41
N THR A 89 14.13 3.40 -12.55
CA THR A 89 14.40 2.86 -13.90
C THR A 89 15.90 2.81 -14.27
N SER A 90 16.74 3.66 -13.68
CA SER A 90 18.18 3.76 -14.03
C SER A 90 19.14 3.04 -13.07
N ASN A 91 18.74 2.75 -11.83
CA ASN A 91 19.58 2.08 -10.83
C ASN A 91 18.70 1.13 -10.01
N ARG A 92 18.59 -0.10 -10.51
CA ARG A 92 17.74 -1.16 -9.97
C ARG A 92 18.20 -1.74 -8.64
N GLN A 93 19.27 -1.22 -8.04
CA GLN A 93 19.69 -1.55 -6.70
C GLN A 93 19.17 -0.51 -5.71
N LEU A 94 18.34 -0.96 -4.80
CA LEU A 94 17.80 -0.17 -3.72
C LEU A 94 18.47 -0.62 -2.42
N SER A 95 19.09 0.31 -1.68
CA SER A 95 19.67 -0.06 -0.39
C SER A 95 18.55 -0.33 0.62
N TYR A 96 18.75 -1.27 1.54
CA TYR A 96 17.76 -1.55 2.58
C TYR A 96 17.46 -0.27 3.35
N THR A 97 18.46 0.57 3.61
CA THR A 97 18.28 1.86 4.30
C THR A 97 17.35 2.80 3.55
N ASP A 98 17.54 2.98 2.23
CA ASP A 98 16.68 3.85 1.42
C ASP A 98 15.23 3.33 1.40
N VAL A 99 15.07 2.01 1.23
CA VAL A 99 13.75 1.38 1.17
C VAL A 99 13.07 1.42 2.54
N MET A 100 13.80 1.13 3.62
CA MET A 100 13.31 1.24 4.99
C MET A 100 12.87 2.67 5.31
N GLN A 101 13.67 3.66 4.94
CA GLN A 101 13.34 5.07 5.16
C GLN A 101 12.14 5.51 4.31
N TYR A 102 12.01 5.00 3.09
CA TYR A 102 10.89 5.31 2.21
C TYR A 102 9.58 4.65 2.68
N LEU A 103 9.64 3.40 3.14
CA LEU A 103 8.49 2.63 3.63
C LEU A 103 8.19 2.89 5.12
N GLY A 104 9.04 3.62 5.82
CA GLY A 104 8.95 3.82 7.27
C GLY A 104 9.13 2.53 8.08
N ILE A 105 9.80 1.52 7.51
CA ILE A 105 10.05 0.23 8.16
C ILE A 105 11.28 0.33 9.07
N LYS A 106 11.16 -0.16 10.30
CA LYS A 106 12.28 -0.18 11.26
C LYS A 106 13.01 -1.52 11.30
N SER A 107 12.37 -2.60 10.86
CA SER A 107 12.91 -3.95 10.92
C SER A 107 13.28 -4.46 9.53
N ILE A 108 14.52 -4.94 9.39
CA ILE A 108 14.96 -5.58 8.14
C ILE A 108 14.06 -6.78 7.78
N ARG A 109 13.61 -7.54 8.78
CA ARG A 109 12.72 -8.69 8.54
C ARG A 109 11.39 -8.26 7.93
N GLU A 110 10.80 -7.18 8.42
CA GLU A 110 9.55 -6.64 7.86
C GLU A 110 9.75 -6.18 6.41
N LEU A 111 10.89 -5.56 6.10
CA LEU A 111 11.23 -5.22 4.73
C LEU A 111 11.29 -6.46 3.84
N GLU A 112 12.01 -7.50 4.30
CA GLU A 112 12.16 -8.74 3.54
C GLU A 112 10.81 -9.43 3.32
N ASP A 113 9.95 -9.52 4.35
CA ASP A 113 8.59 -10.03 4.23
C ASP A 113 7.77 -9.26 3.18
N VAL A 114 7.77 -7.91 3.24
CA VAL A 114 7.04 -7.05 2.30
C VAL A 114 7.52 -7.26 0.86
N VAL A 115 8.84 -7.37 0.66
CA VAL A 115 9.42 -7.58 -0.68
C VAL A 115 9.13 -8.99 -1.17
N ILE A 116 9.24 -10.01 -0.31
CA ILE A 116 8.90 -11.41 -0.63
C ILE A 116 7.43 -11.52 -1.03
N ASP A 117 6.52 -10.88 -0.28
CA ASP A 117 5.09 -10.84 -0.62
C ASP A 117 4.85 -10.13 -1.96
N ALA A 118 5.54 -9.02 -2.23
CA ALA A 118 5.42 -8.32 -3.51
C ALA A 118 5.92 -9.18 -4.68
N ILE A 119 6.97 -9.97 -4.48
CA ILE A 119 7.46 -10.95 -5.46
C ILE A 119 6.46 -12.09 -5.63
N TYR A 120 5.91 -12.60 -4.53
CA TYR A 120 4.95 -13.72 -4.52
C TYR A 120 3.65 -13.36 -5.24
N ASN A 121 3.14 -12.14 -5.00
CA ASN A 121 1.99 -11.57 -5.68
C ASN A 121 2.28 -11.14 -7.13
N LYS A 122 3.49 -11.41 -7.64
CA LYS A 122 3.96 -11.06 -8.99
C LYS A 122 3.84 -9.57 -9.31
N LEU A 123 3.97 -8.71 -8.30
CA LEU A 123 3.92 -7.25 -8.47
C LEU A 123 5.28 -6.72 -8.91
N ILE A 124 6.35 -7.29 -8.36
CA ILE A 124 7.72 -6.98 -8.72
C ILE A 124 8.50 -8.26 -8.95
N LYS A 125 9.54 -8.18 -9.78
CA LYS A 125 10.59 -9.18 -9.87
C LYS A 125 11.82 -8.59 -9.23
N ALA A 126 12.15 -9.01 -8.02
CA ALA A 126 13.33 -8.52 -7.31
C ALA A 126 14.16 -9.67 -6.74
N ARG A 127 15.43 -9.40 -6.44
CA ARG A 127 16.35 -10.28 -5.72
C ARG A 127 16.78 -9.58 -4.45
N LEU A 128 16.60 -10.23 -3.30
CA LEU A 128 17.11 -9.74 -2.04
C LEU A 128 18.56 -10.20 -1.82
N ASP A 129 19.43 -9.27 -1.46
CA ASP A 129 20.78 -9.55 -0.96
C ASP A 129 20.87 -9.11 0.50
N SER A 130 20.64 -10.06 1.40
CA SER A 130 20.70 -9.84 2.85
C SER A 130 22.12 -9.64 3.38
N LYS A 131 23.16 -10.06 2.66
CA LYS A 131 24.57 -9.82 3.03
C LYS A 131 25.00 -8.41 2.65
N GLY A 132 24.62 -7.97 1.46
CA GLY A 132 24.87 -6.62 0.97
C GLY A 132 23.92 -5.57 1.54
N GLN A 133 22.75 -5.99 2.04
CA GLN A 133 21.64 -5.10 2.40
C GLN A 133 21.14 -4.29 1.19
N PHE A 134 20.96 -4.96 0.06
CA PHE A 134 20.45 -4.36 -1.17
C PHE A 134 19.32 -5.21 -1.78
N ILE A 135 18.34 -4.55 -2.38
CA ILE A 135 17.27 -5.16 -3.16
C ILE A 135 17.50 -4.83 -4.62
N GLU A 136 17.71 -5.85 -5.45
CA GLU A 136 17.90 -5.72 -6.88
C GLU A 136 16.57 -5.96 -7.61
N VAL A 137 15.89 -4.88 -8.00
CA VAL A 137 14.60 -4.94 -8.72
C VAL A 137 14.85 -5.13 -10.21
N ARG A 138 14.49 -6.28 -10.77
CA ARG A 138 14.63 -6.59 -12.20
C ARG A 138 13.46 -6.14 -13.05
N ALA A 139 12.24 -6.15 -12.53
CA ALA A 139 11.05 -5.70 -13.24
C ALA A 139 9.95 -5.31 -12.26
N VAL A 140 9.05 -4.45 -12.72
CA VAL A 140 7.76 -4.18 -12.08
C VAL A 140 6.70 -4.59 -13.09
N TYR A 141 5.67 -5.30 -12.63
CA TYR A 141 4.61 -5.87 -13.47
C TYR A 141 3.34 -5.01 -13.44
#